data_AF-A0A2X0Z788-F1
#
_entry.id   AF-A0A2X0Z788-F1
#
_cell.length_a   1.000
_cell.length_b   1.000
_cell.length_c   1.000
_cell.angle_alpha   90.00
_cell.angle_beta   90.00
_cell.angle_gamma   90.00
#
_symmetry.space_group_name_H-M   'P 1'
#
loop_
_entity.id
_entity.type
_entity.pdbx_description
1 polymer ?
#
loop_
_entity_poly.entity_id
_entity_poly.type
_entity_poly.pdbx_seq_one_letter_code
_entity_poly.pdbx_strand_id
1 'polypeptide(L)'
;MISANVQINFNANEILNTAERAREKAQFILDQQVVKDSNFFIPMDTTNLEGSGIRATQFGSGEVIWNTPYARRLYYNPQYNFSKDSNPNAQGLWFEAAKALHVLDWTRLIQEAYDEEFGR
;
A
#
# COMPACT_ATOMS: atom_id res chain seq x y z
N MET A 1 -31.16 -5.61 44.68
CA MET A 1 -30.52 -4.79 43.63
C MET A 1 -29.03 -4.95 43.77
N ILE A 2 -28.34 -5.45 42.75
CA ILE A 2 -26.88 -5.55 42.75
C ILE A 2 -26.36 -4.29 42.05
N SER A 3 -25.59 -3.47 42.76
CA SER A 3 -24.87 -2.33 42.21
C SER A 3 -23.42 -2.75 41.96
N ALA A 4 -23.01 -2.83 40.70
CA ALA A 4 -21.62 -3.07 40.33
C ALA A 4 -20.89 -1.72 40.20
N ASN A 5 -19.79 -1.56 40.92
CA ASN A 5 -18.91 -0.40 40.80
C ASN A 5 -17.71 -0.82 39.95
N VAL A 6 -17.65 -0.34 38.71
CA VAL A 6 -16.56 -0.65 37.76
C VAL A 6 -15.62 0.54 37.72
N GLN A 7 -14.37 0.33 38.15
CA GLN A 7 -13.29 1.29 37.98
C GLN A 7 -12.44 0.87 36.78
N ILE A 8 -12.37 1.73 35.77
CA ILE A 8 -11.51 1.54 34.60
C ILE A 8 -10.28 2.42 34.77
N ASN A 9 -9.10 1.82 34.75
CA ASN A 9 -7.84 2.53 34.79
C ASN A 9 -7.23 2.57 33.39
N PHE A 10 -7.05 3.77 32.84
CA PHE A 10 -6.51 3.98 31.49
C PHE A 10 -5.04 4.38 31.56
N ASN A 11 -4.16 3.57 30.97
CA ASN A 11 -2.77 3.97 30.73
C ASN A 11 -2.65 4.56 29.32
N ALA A 12 -2.69 5.88 29.22
CA ALA A 12 -2.65 6.58 27.94
C ALA A 12 -1.39 6.26 27.12
N ASN A 13 -0.23 6.08 27.77
CA ASN A 13 1.03 5.81 27.07
C ASN A 13 1.04 4.42 26.43
N GLU A 14 0.49 3.42 27.11
CA GLU A 14 0.37 2.07 26.56
C GLU A 14 -0.58 2.03 25.36
N ILE A 15 -1.72 2.71 25.46
CA ILE A 15 -2.69 2.81 24.36
C ILE A 15 -2.06 3.48 23.14
N LEU A 16 -1.32 4.57 23.34
CA LEU A 16 -0.61 5.26 22.26
C LEU A 16 0.43 4.36 21.60
N ASN A 17 1.25 3.64 22.38
CA ASN A 17 2.24 2.73 21.83
C ASN A 17 1.60 1.59 21.02
N THR A 18 0.45 1.07 21.45
CA THR A 18 -0.28 0.05 20.69
C THR A 18 -0.89 0.63 19.41
N ALA A 19 -1.46 1.83 19.46
CA ALA A 19 -1.96 2.53 18.27
C ALA A 19 -0.85 2.78 17.23
N GLU A 20 0.33 3.21 17.66
CA GLU A 20 1.48 3.44 16.78
C GLU A 20 1.94 2.13 16.11
N ARG A 21 2.06 1.03 16.85
CA ARG A 21 2.40 -0.30 16.28
C ARG A 21 1.36 -0.76 15.27
N ALA A 22 0.08 -0.59 15.58
CA ALA A 22 -1.02 -0.93 14.67
C ALA A 22 -0.96 -0.10 13.38
N ARG A 23 -0.68 1.20 13.49
CA ARG A 23 -0.49 2.08 12.33
C ARG A 23 0.69 1.63 11.48
N GLU A 24 1.86 1.40 12.08
CA GLU A 24 3.06 0.97 11.36
C GLU A 24 2.83 -0.36 10.62
N LYS A 25 2.17 -1.31 11.28
CA LYS A 25 1.82 -2.60 10.68
C LYS A 25 0.87 -2.44 9.49
N ALA A 26 -0.18 -1.63 9.66
CA ALA A 26 -1.15 -1.37 8.61
C ALA A 26 -0.52 -0.64 7.41
N GLN A 27 0.34 0.35 7.66
CA GLN A 27 1.08 1.06 6.61
C GLN A 27 2.02 0.12 5.84
N PHE A 28 2.73 -0.76 6.55
CA PHE A 28 3.62 -1.74 5.92
C PHE A 28 2.86 -2.69 4.98
N ILE A 29 1.67 -3.13 5.38
CA ILE A 29 0.80 -3.98 4.54
C ILE A 29 0.27 -3.19 3.34
N LEU A 30 -0.17 -1.95 3.56
CA LEU A 30 -0.67 -1.09 2.49
C LEU A 30 0.38 -0.87 1.40
N ASP A 31 1.59 -0.46 1.77
CA ASP A 31 2.65 -0.13 0.82
C ASP A 31 2.97 -1.33 -0.08
N GLN A 32 3.00 -2.55 0.48
CA GLN A 32 3.19 -3.78 -0.27
C GLN A 32 2.05 -4.05 -1.25
N GLN A 33 0.81 -3.89 -0.79
CA GLN A 33 -0.36 -4.13 -1.61
C GLN A 33 -0.47 -3.12 -2.76
N VAL A 34 -0.16 -1.84 -2.49
CA VAL A 34 -0.09 -0.80 -3.51
C VAL A 34 0.97 -1.12 -4.57
N VAL A 35 2.19 -1.51 -4.17
CA VAL A 35 3.24 -1.91 -5.13
C VAL A 35 2.78 -3.09 -5.98
N LYS A 36 2.22 -4.12 -5.35
CA LYS A 36 1.74 -5.33 -6.03
C LYS A 36 0.66 -5.03 -7.06
N ASP A 37 -0.37 -4.30 -6.67
CA ASP A 37 -1.51 -4.00 -7.54
C ASP A 37 -1.14 -2.99 -8.64
N SER A 38 -0.24 -2.06 -8.33
CA SER A 38 0.31 -1.13 -9.34
C SER A 38 1.17 -1.85 -10.37
N ASN A 39 1.98 -2.83 -9.94
CA ASN A 39 2.82 -3.62 -10.83
C ASN A 39 2.01 -4.47 -11.82
N PHE A 40 0.76 -4.83 -11.50
CA PHE A 40 -0.16 -5.49 -12.44
C PHE A 40 -0.36 -4.68 -13.74
N PHE A 41 -0.31 -3.35 -13.68
CA PHE A 41 -0.50 -2.46 -14.83
C PHE A 41 0.80 -1.95 -15.44
N ILE A 42 1.96 -2.33 -14.90
CA ILE A 42 3.21 -1.69 -15.27
C ILE A 42 3.69 -2.13 -16.66
N PRO A 43 4.16 -1.20 -17.51
CA PRO A 43 4.78 -1.56 -18.78
C PRO A 43 6.01 -2.43 -18.57
N MET A 44 6.06 -3.54 -19.30
CA MET A 44 7.05 -4.59 -19.09
C MET A 44 7.90 -4.82 -20.33
N ASP A 45 9.21 -4.83 -20.11
CA ASP A 45 10.23 -5.19 -21.10
C ASP A 45 11.28 -6.10 -20.43
N THR A 46 12.09 -5.53 -19.52
CA THR A 46 13.18 -6.24 -18.84
C THR A 46 12.94 -6.53 -17.36
N THR A 47 11.71 -6.40 -16.83
CA THR A 47 11.36 -6.50 -15.39
C THR A 47 11.93 -5.41 -14.48
N ASN A 48 12.86 -4.58 -14.98
CA ASN A 48 13.59 -3.65 -14.11
C ASN A 48 12.71 -2.54 -13.53
N LEU A 49 11.72 -2.05 -14.28
CA LEU A 49 10.76 -1.07 -13.79
C LEU A 49 9.92 -1.64 -12.64
N GLU A 50 9.30 -2.79 -12.86
CA GLU A 50 8.54 -3.51 -11.84
C GLU A 50 9.37 -3.76 -10.57
N GLY A 51 10.56 -4.35 -10.75
CA GLY A 51 11.47 -4.66 -9.65
C GLY A 51 12.00 -3.41 -8.92
N SER A 52 12.04 -2.25 -9.58
CA SER A 52 12.39 -1.00 -8.92
C SER A 52 11.36 -0.59 -7.87
N GLY A 53 10.08 -0.88 -8.09
CA GLY A 53 9.00 -0.64 -7.13
C GLY A 53 9.25 -1.34 -5.79
N ILE A 54 9.79 -2.55 -5.85
CA ILE A 54 10.10 -3.38 -4.67
C ILE A 54 11.40 -2.92 -4.01
N ARG A 55 12.44 -2.59 -4.79
CA ARG A 55 13.77 -2.26 -4.26
C ARG A 55 13.89 -0.82 -3.75
N ALA A 56 13.12 0.11 -4.31
CA ALA A 56 13.20 1.53 -4.00
C ALA A 56 12.21 1.97 -2.92
N THR A 57 11.15 1.18 -2.69
CA THR A 57 10.14 1.46 -1.66
C THR A 57 10.61 0.96 -0.30
N GLN A 58 10.62 1.85 0.69
CA GLN A 58 10.76 1.47 2.09
C GLN A 58 9.36 1.14 2.64
N PHE A 59 8.99 -0.13 2.65
CA PHE A 59 7.66 -0.54 3.15
C PHE A 59 7.47 -0.11 4.62
N GLY A 60 6.31 0.51 4.89
CA GLY A 60 5.97 1.10 6.19
C GLY A 60 6.25 2.60 6.28
N SER A 61 6.94 3.19 5.29
CA SER A 61 7.20 4.63 5.24
C SER A 61 5.98 5.44 4.77
N GLY A 62 5.04 4.82 4.06
CA GLY A 62 3.96 5.52 3.36
C GLY A 62 4.36 6.11 2.01
N GLU A 63 5.60 5.89 1.56
CA GLU A 63 6.08 6.31 0.25
C GLU A 63 6.34 5.11 -0.65
N VAL A 64 5.66 5.07 -1.80
CA VAL A 64 5.84 4.03 -2.83
C VAL A 64 6.55 4.63 -4.05
N ILE A 65 7.65 4.01 -4.48
CA ILE A 65 8.60 4.62 -5.44
C ILE A 65 8.98 3.62 -6.55
N TRP A 66 8.88 4.05 -7.81
CA TRP A 66 9.52 3.41 -8.96
C TRP A 66 10.63 4.34 -9.48
N ASN A 67 11.90 3.94 -9.35
CA ASN A 67 13.05 4.84 -9.50
C ASN A 67 13.94 4.59 -10.73
N THR A 68 13.42 3.95 -11.79
CA THR A 68 14.21 3.83 -13.03
C THR A 68 14.27 5.17 -13.78
N PRO A 69 15.33 5.45 -14.58
CA PRO A 69 15.48 6.71 -15.33
C PRO A 69 14.31 7.03 -16.26
N TYR A 70 13.57 6.01 -16.68
CA TYR A 70 12.45 6.12 -17.61
C TYR A 70 11.08 5.99 -16.92
N ALA A 71 11.01 5.72 -15.61
CA ALA A 71 9.76 5.53 -14.88
C ALA A 71 8.81 6.72 -15.05
N ARG A 72 9.30 7.94 -14.78
CA ARG A 72 8.50 9.18 -14.92
C ARG A 72 7.96 9.36 -16.34
N ARG A 73 8.80 9.12 -17.35
CA ARG A 73 8.39 9.23 -18.75
C ARG A 73 7.28 8.24 -19.07
N LEU A 74 7.40 6.98 -18.67
CA LEU A 74 6.37 5.98 -18.96
C LEU A 74 5.09 6.23 -18.15
N TYR A 75 5.21 6.68 -16.90
CA TYR A 75 4.07 6.95 -16.03
C TYR A 75 3.16 8.05 -16.58
N TYR A 76 3.73 9.22 -16.89
CA TYR A 76 2.95 10.40 -17.30
C TYR A 76 2.61 10.45 -18.79
N ASN A 77 2.88 9.40 -19.56
CA ASN A 77 2.53 9.32 -20.98
C ASN A 77 1.59 8.15 -21.28
N PRO A 78 0.35 8.15 -20.76
CA PRO A 78 -0.62 7.08 -20.99
C PRO A 78 -1.03 6.92 -22.46
N GLN A 79 -0.77 7.93 -23.30
CA GLN A 79 -1.02 7.91 -24.75
C GLN A 79 -0.01 7.06 -25.54
N TYR A 80 1.06 6.57 -24.92
CA TYR A 80 2.01 5.68 -25.59
C TYR A 80 1.37 4.34 -25.94
N ASN A 81 1.79 3.77 -27.08
CA ASN A 81 1.43 2.42 -27.45
C ASN A 81 2.34 1.42 -26.71
N PHE A 82 2.00 1.11 -25.46
CA PHE A 82 2.75 0.15 -24.65
C PHE A 82 2.61 -1.26 -25.24
N SER A 83 3.73 -1.99 -25.34
CA SER A 83 3.66 -3.41 -25.72
C SER A 83 2.81 -4.18 -24.71
N LYS A 84 1.99 -5.09 -25.24
CA LYS A 84 1.09 -5.97 -24.49
C LYS A 84 1.58 -7.42 -24.45
N ASP A 85 2.74 -7.70 -25.03
CA ASP A 85 3.24 -9.06 -25.21
C ASP A 85 3.57 -9.73 -23.88
N SER A 86 4.23 -8.99 -22.96
CA SER A 86 4.56 -9.49 -21.62
C SER A 86 3.53 -9.12 -20.56
N ASN A 87 2.88 -7.96 -20.69
CA ASN A 87 1.81 -7.55 -19.78
C ASN A 87 0.62 -7.00 -20.59
N PRO A 88 -0.49 -7.76 -20.74
CA PRO A 88 -1.66 -7.29 -21.47
C PRO A 88 -2.32 -6.06 -20.81
N ASN A 89 -2.07 -5.82 -19.53
CA ASN A 89 -2.59 -4.69 -18.77
C ASN A 89 -1.65 -3.47 -18.76
N ALA A 90 -0.50 -3.53 -19.45
CA ALA A 90 0.51 -2.46 -19.45
C ALA A 90 -0.06 -1.10 -19.84
N GLN A 91 0.03 -0.09 -18.97
CA GLN A 91 -0.40 1.26 -19.26
C GLN A 91 0.40 2.30 -18.47
N GLY A 92 0.38 3.55 -18.92
CA GLY A 92 0.82 4.68 -18.10
C GLY A 92 -0.13 4.90 -16.92
N LEU A 93 0.25 5.76 -15.98
CA LEU A 93 -0.53 6.04 -14.77
C LEU A 93 -0.95 4.77 -14.01
N TRP A 94 -0.08 3.76 -13.97
CA TRP A 94 -0.38 2.43 -13.42
C TRP A 94 -0.84 2.45 -11.95
N PHE A 95 -0.34 3.39 -11.14
CA PHE A 95 -0.83 3.59 -9.78
C PHE A 95 -2.25 4.15 -9.75
N GLU A 96 -2.60 5.11 -10.61
CA GLU A 96 -3.97 5.62 -10.69
C GLU A 96 -4.94 4.52 -11.15
N ALA A 97 -4.53 3.68 -12.11
CA ALA A 97 -5.31 2.53 -12.54
C ALA A 97 -5.54 1.53 -11.40
N ALA A 98 -4.48 1.20 -10.66
CA ALA A 98 -4.58 0.33 -9.48
C ALA A 98 -5.46 0.93 -8.40
N LYS A 99 -5.29 2.21 -8.09
CA LYS A 99 -6.10 2.93 -7.10
C LYS A 99 -7.57 2.96 -7.48
N ALA A 100 -7.88 3.27 -8.74
CA ALA A 100 -9.26 3.27 -9.23
C ALA A 100 -9.94 1.90 -9.07
N LEU A 101 -9.17 0.81 -9.21
CA LEU A 101 -9.67 -0.55 -9.09
C LEU A 101 -9.73 -1.07 -7.65
N HIS A 102 -8.74 -0.74 -6.81
CA HIS A 102 -8.49 -1.44 -5.54
C HIS A 102 -8.58 -0.58 -4.28
N VAL A 103 -8.89 0.72 -4.36
CA VAL A 103 -8.91 1.61 -3.18
C VAL A 103 -9.83 1.12 -2.04
N LEU A 104 -10.96 0.47 -2.37
CA LEU A 104 -11.87 -0.09 -1.38
C LEU A 104 -11.25 -1.32 -0.69
N ASP A 105 -10.58 -2.18 -1.45
CA ASP A 105 -9.87 -3.34 -0.90
C ASP A 105 -8.71 -2.91 -0.02
N TRP A 106 -7.94 -1.89 -0.44
CA TRP A 106 -6.86 -1.33 0.36
C TRP A 106 -7.37 -0.76 1.67
N THR A 107 -8.47 -0.01 1.64
CA THR A 107 -9.09 0.57 2.84
C THR A 107 -9.52 -0.52 3.81
N ARG A 108 -10.18 -1.56 3.31
CA ARG A 108 -10.61 -2.70 4.12
C ARG A 108 -9.41 -3.45 4.72
N LEU A 109 -8.38 -3.71 3.92
CA LEU A 109 -7.16 -4.39 4.35
C LEU A 109 -6.43 -3.63 5.48
N ILE A 110 -6.29 -2.31 5.34
CA ILE A 110 -5.67 -1.46 6.37
C ILE A 110 -6.48 -1.52 7.66
N GLN A 111 -7.81 -1.42 7.57
CA GLN A 111 -8.69 -1.45 8.75
C GLN A 111 -8.59 -2.80 9.47
N GLU A 112 -8.66 -3.91 8.74
CA GLU A 112 -8.51 -5.27 9.28
C GLU A 112 -7.13 -5.44 9.97
N ALA A 113 -6.06 -4.99 9.32
CA ALA A 113 -4.70 -5.07 9.88
C ALA A 113 -4.51 -4.20 11.12
N TYR A 114 -5.11 -3.00 11.13
CA TYR A 114 -5.06 -2.10 12.27
C TYR A 114 -5.82 -2.68 13.46
N ASP A 115 -7.05 -3.17 13.24
CA ASP A 115 -7.89 -3.72 14.31
C ASP A 115 -7.29 -5.00 14.91
N GLU A 116 -6.67 -5.84 14.08
CA GLU A 116 -5.96 -7.04 14.53
C GLU A 116 -4.78 -6.69 15.46
N GLU A 117 -3.98 -5.67 15.12
CA GLU A 117 -2.81 -5.29 15.92
C GLU A 117 -3.18 -4.43 17.13
N PHE A 118 -4.22 -3.60 17.03
CA PHE A 118 -4.69 -2.77 18.13
C PHE A 118 -5.46 -3.57 19.19
N GLY A 119 -6.18 -4.62 18.77
CA GLY A 119 -6.91 -5.52 19.65
C GLY A 119 -6.04 -6.55 20.38
N ARG A 120 -4.73 -6.61 20.10
CA ARG A 120 -3.74 -7.45 20.80
C ARG A 120 -3.26 -6.80 22.09
#